data_AF-A0A949DJN3-F1
#
_entry.id   AF-A0A949DJN3-F1
#
_cell.length_a   1.000
_cell.length_b   1.000
_cell.length_c   1.000
_cell.angle_alpha   90.00
_cell.angle_beta   90.00
_cell.angle_gamma   90.00
#
_symmetry.space_group_name_H-M   'P 1'
#
loop_
_entity.id
_entity.type
_entity.pdbx_description
1 polymer ?
#
loop_
_entity_poly.entity_id
_entity_poly.type
_entity_poly.pdbx_seq_one_letter_code
_entity_poly.pdbx_strand_id
1 'polypeptide(L)'
;MVDGESEIDDKNFFFATDGKTNAKNELDATLDAFYNEKTFDSNASACKFPARKNWLKEKLGIKDFPNVNCSEYDKILQRLNPKSATLVFPSAHINSPASMFGHTFIRINSAYKSKLLSYAINYAADADPSKTNGVIFALKGLFGGYYGQYSLLPYYEKLKEYRDTEQRDVWEYDLNLNEAEVLRMTEHIWELNGTHSYYYFFTENCSYNMLWLLEVARPSVHLRDYFNYNVIPLETIHAAKEEKIIADVNYRASKRTILLKYEKLLNENHLRTPRALVRGEISPKNIIESKEIDKQQKMYILEASIEYLEYSFSRNSMSKDEYVALFHTITKARASLGPGKELDIQTPEEPSLSHRAIRLSTGFGSRNGNAIGFLGLRPAYHDLEDSLYGFLRGTQIEFANLELSYSQNDLEVEEATILSIASIAQRSEFFDSFSWRTKFGWDKNSLNEKTNFLATLGAGYSWGNENAYVYFMFDPFFYVAETTTGGIGSSAGLVFDGFSFMNTNIEYTNRWYDSKEKQALFKLSQNFRTSQNTQIKLKYDYKERVALKEKSDENTYKVLFNYHF
;
A
#
# COMPACT_ATOMS: atom_id res chain seq x y z
N MET A 1 9.79 23.06 -11.35
CA MET A 1 10.92 23.34 -10.43
C MET A 1 10.37 23.46 -9.03
N VAL A 2 11.10 22.94 -8.05
CA VAL A 2 10.86 23.10 -6.61
C VAL A 2 12.07 23.84 -6.05
N ASP A 3 11.83 24.92 -5.30
CA ASP A 3 12.89 25.80 -4.77
C ASP A 3 13.92 26.30 -5.79
N GLY A 4 13.48 26.48 -7.05
CA GLY A 4 14.33 26.94 -8.15
C GLY A 4 15.16 25.86 -8.84
N GLU A 5 15.00 24.59 -8.48
CA GLU A 5 15.68 23.45 -9.10
C GLU A 5 14.68 22.48 -9.76
N SER A 6 15.07 21.87 -10.87
CA SER A 6 14.34 20.77 -11.49
C SER A 6 14.61 19.47 -10.75
N GLU A 7 13.56 18.70 -10.49
CA GLU A 7 13.66 17.37 -9.88
C GLU A 7 14.06 16.28 -10.89
N ILE A 8 14.21 16.62 -12.17
CA ILE A 8 14.88 15.74 -13.14
C ILE A 8 16.40 15.92 -12.99
N ASP A 9 17.10 14.83 -12.69
CA ASP A 9 18.55 14.83 -12.47
C ASP A 9 19.35 14.53 -13.74
N ASP A 10 18.72 13.96 -14.76
CA ASP A 10 19.38 13.62 -16.01
C ASP A 10 19.74 14.88 -16.83
N LYS A 11 21.03 15.08 -17.06
CA LYS A 11 21.56 16.18 -17.87
C LYS A 11 21.02 16.15 -19.31
N ASN A 12 20.68 14.98 -19.84
CA ASN A 12 20.14 14.84 -21.20
C ASN A 12 18.70 15.35 -21.35
N PHE A 13 18.02 15.67 -20.25
CA PHE A 13 16.70 16.29 -20.27
C PHE A 13 16.76 17.80 -20.54
N PHE A 14 17.89 18.45 -20.28
CA PHE A 14 18.05 19.90 -20.43
C PHE A 14 18.77 20.25 -21.73
N PHE A 15 18.39 21.36 -22.34
CA PHE A 15 19.17 21.95 -23.44
C PHE A 15 20.30 22.83 -22.92
N ALA A 16 20.05 23.58 -21.84
CA ALA A 16 21.06 24.38 -21.16
C ALA A 16 21.89 23.51 -20.20
N THR A 17 23.19 23.77 -20.13
CA THR A 17 24.09 23.05 -19.22
C THR A 17 23.77 23.30 -17.75
N ASP A 18 23.19 24.46 -17.42
CA ASP A 18 22.67 24.84 -16.11
C ASP A 18 21.13 24.77 -16.05
N GLY A 19 20.47 24.11 -17.02
CA GLY A 19 19.02 24.10 -17.13
C GLY A 19 18.28 23.48 -15.93
N LYS A 20 18.98 22.63 -15.16
CA LYS A 20 18.47 22.09 -13.90
C LYS A 20 18.18 23.18 -12.87
N THR A 21 19.04 24.20 -12.76
CA THR A 21 18.98 25.23 -11.72
C THR A 21 18.67 26.63 -12.27
N ASN A 22 18.53 26.77 -13.60
CA ASN A 22 18.28 28.04 -14.26
C ASN A 22 17.18 27.92 -15.31
N ALA A 23 15.93 28.13 -14.88
CA ALA A 23 14.75 28.05 -15.75
C ALA A 23 14.81 29.00 -16.95
N LYS A 24 15.43 30.17 -16.77
CA LYS A 24 15.53 31.18 -17.83
C LYS A 24 16.48 30.70 -18.93
N ASN A 25 17.66 30.21 -18.55
CA ASN A 25 18.61 29.68 -19.53
C ASN A 25 18.04 28.46 -20.26
N GLU A 26 17.32 27.58 -19.54
CA GLU A 26 16.66 26.42 -20.17
C GLU A 26 15.57 26.85 -21.16
N LEU A 27 14.79 27.88 -20.81
CA LEU A 27 13.78 28.45 -21.72
C LEU A 27 14.43 29.03 -22.97
N ASP A 28 15.47 29.86 -22.82
CA ASP A 28 16.19 30.49 -23.93
C ASP A 28 16.84 29.42 -24.83
N ALA A 29 17.45 28.39 -24.25
CA ALA A 29 18.04 27.27 -24.99
C ALA A 29 16.99 26.40 -25.69
N THR A 30 15.82 26.19 -25.07
CA THR A 30 14.70 25.47 -25.70
C THR A 30 14.18 26.22 -26.93
N LEU A 31 14.03 27.55 -26.82
CA LEU A 31 13.62 28.38 -27.96
C LEU A 31 14.66 28.35 -29.08
N ASP A 32 15.95 28.47 -28.75
CA ASP A 32 17.04 28.35 -29.72
C ASP A 32 17.02 27.00 -30.44
N ALA A 33 16.90 25.89 -29.69
CA ALA A 33 16.83 24.54 -30.23
C ALA A 33 15.64 24.34 -31.19
N PHE A 34 14.48 24.93 -30.90
CA PHE A 34 13.31 24.83 -31.76
C PHE A 34 13.39 25.74 -32.99
N TYR A 35 13.88 26.99 -32.87
CA TYR A 35 13.99 27.91 -34.00
C TYR A 35 15.14 27.58 -34.95
N ASN A 36 16.27 27.11 -34.41
CA ASN A 36 17.48 26.80 -35.15
C ASN A 36 17.66 25.29 -35.41
N GLU A 37 16.54 24.57 -35.47
CA GLU A 37 16.51 23.13 -35.73
C GLU A 37 17.19 22.77 -37.06
N LYS A 38 18.06 21.75 -37.02
CA LYS A 38 18.82 21.24 -38.18
C LYS A 38 18.46 19.80 -38.52
N THR A 39 17.79 19.11 -37.60
CA THR A 39 17.31 17.74 -37.75
C THR A 39 15.82 17.76 -38.06
N PHE A 40 15.42 17.10 -39.15
CA PHE A 40 14.02 17.11 -39.63
C PHE A 40 13.35 15.74 -39.58
N ASP A 41 13.98 14.78 -38.87
CA ASP A 41 13.44 13.44 -38.61
C ASP A 41 12.95 13.31 -37.14
N SER A 42 12.70 12.07 -36.69
CA SER A 42 12.16 11.81 -35.35
C SER A 42 13.12 12.16 -34.21
N ASN A 43 14.39 12.46 -34.49
CA ASN A 43 15.36 12.94 -33.50
C ASN A 43 15.38 14.47 -33.34
N ALA A 44 14.53 15.20 -34.08
CA ALA A 44 14.41 16.65 -33.91
C ALA A 44 14.05 17.02 -32.46
N SER A 45 14.58 18.14 -32.00
CA SER A 45 14.33 18.73 -30.67
C SER A 45 12.84 18.86 -30.39
N ALA A 46 12.09 19.33 -31.38
CA ALA A 46 10.63 19.48 -31.33
C ALA A 46 9.87 18.13 -31.25
N CYS A 47 10.47 17.03 -31.70
CA CYS A 47 9.91 15.68 -31.57
C CYS A 47 10.29 15.01 -30.24
N LYS A 48 11.44 15.38 -29.66
CA LYS A 48 11.85 14.96 -28.31
C LYS A 48 11.04 15.68 -27.22
N PHE A 49 10.69 16.96 -27.44
CA PHE A 49 9.99 17.80 -26.47
C PHE A 49 8.65 18.39 -26.98
N PRO A 50 7.66 17.55 -27.34
CA PRO A 50 6.37 18.00 -27.85
C PRO A 50 5.55 18.80 -26.82
N ALA A 51 5.61 18.46 -25.52
CA ALA A 51 4.87 19.17 -24.50
C ALA A 51 5.42 20.60 -24.31
N ARG A 52 6.76 20.75 -24.26
CA ARG A 52 7.42 22.06 -24.21
C ARG A 52 7.08 22.89 -25.44
N LYS A 53 7.14 22.29 -26.64
CA LYS A 53 6.76 22.95 -27.90
C LYS A 53 5.33 23.47 -27.83
N ASN A 54 4.36 22.63 -27.46
CA ASN A 54 2.96 23.01 -27.42
C ASN A 54 2.69 24.08 -26.35
N TRP A 55 3.32 23.95 -25.18
CA TRP A 55 3.25 24.96 -24.11
C TRP A 55 3.79 26.32 -24.57
N LEU A 56 4.94 26.36 -25.26
CA LEU A 56 5.50 27.61 -25.79
C LEU A 56 4.60 28.24 -26.86
N LYS A 57 4.03 27.43 -27.76
CA LYS A 57 3.06 27.93 -28.75
C LYS A 57 1.86 28.59 -28.06
N GLU A 58 1.32 27.95 -27.03
CA GLU A 58 0.20 28.47 -26.25
C GLU A 58 0.56 29.77 -25.51
N LYS A 59 1.66 29.78 -24.75
CA LYS A 59 2.02 30.90 -23.86
C LYS A 59 2.58 32.12 -24.59
N LEU A 60 3.31 31.92 -25.68
CA LEU A 60 3.97 33.00 -26.42
C LEU A 60 3.23 33.39 -27.71
N GLY A 61 2.15 32.69 -28.06
CA GLY A 61 1.42 32.93 -29.30
C GLY A 61 2.24 32.65 -30.57
N ILE A 62 3.20 31.73 -30.48
CA ILE A 62 4.07 31.35 -31.61
C ILE A 62 3.22 30.60 -32.63
N LYS A 63 3.14 31.15 -33.84
CA LYS A 63 2.36 30.56 -34.93
C LYS A 63 2.99 29.25 -35.40
N ASP A 64 4.26 29.29 -35.77
CA ASP A 64 4.98 28.13 -36.31
C ASP A 64 6.44 28.07 -35.83
N PHE A 65 6.87 26.83 -35.59
CA PHE A 65 8.27 26.41 -35.53
C PHE A 65 8.61 25.73 -36.87
N PRO A 66 9.90 25.50 -37.19
CA PRO A 66 10.29 24.65 -38.32
C PRO A 66 9.50 23.33 -38.35
N ASN A 67 9.03 22.95 -39.54
CA ASN A 67 8.25 21.72 -39.70
C ASN A 67 9.19 20.50 -39.67
N VAL A 68 8.93 19.57 -38.76
CA VAL A 68 9.75 18.36 -38.52
C VAL A 68 8.88 17.11 -38.57
N ASN A 69 9.44 15.98 -38.99
CA ASN A 69 8.71 14.72 -39.09
C ASN A 69 8.87 13.85 -37.82
N CYS A 70 7.89 13.90 -36.92
CA CYS A 70 7.91 13.18 -35.65
C CYS A 70 7.33 11.75 -35.75
N SER A 71 7.70 11.01 -36.80
CA SER A 71 7.09 9.71 -37.14
C SER A 71 7.05 8.68 -36.00
N GLU A 72 8.06 8.63 -35.11
CA GLU A 72 8.05 7.71 -33.96
C GLU A 72 7.06 8.15 -32.87
N TYR A 73 7.10 9.43 -32.50
CA TYR A 73 6.16 10.04 -31.57
C TYR A 73 4.73 9.90 -32.07
N ASP A 74 4.46 10.22 -33.34
CA ASP A 74 3.14 10.14 -33.94
C ASP A 74 2.57 8.71 -33.92
N LYS A 75 3.41 7.70 -34.20
CA LYS A 75 3.02 6.28 -34.11
C LYS A 75 2.62 5.89 -32.70
N ILE A 76 3.40 6.33 -31.70
CA ILE A 76 3.14 6.00 -30.30
C ILE A 76 1.90 6.72 -29.81
N LEU A 77 1.74 8.01 -30.12
CA LEU A 77 0.55 8.78 -29.77
C LEU A 77 -0.71 8.19 -30.41
N GLN A 78 -0.64 7.80 -31.69
CA GLN A 78 -1.76 7.15 -32.38
C GLN A 78 -2.12 5.80 -31.74
N ARG A 79 -1.13 5.03 -31.29
CA ARG A 79 -1.34 3.75 -30.61
C ARG A 79 -1.96 3.94 -29.21
N LEU A 80 -1.50 4.95 -28.47
CA LEU A 80 -2.03 5.28 -27.14
C LEU A 80 -3.45 5.84 -27.23
N ASN A 81 -3.69 6.73 -28.19
CA ASN A 81 -4.95 7.44 -28.41
C ASN A 81 -5.60 7.92 -27.09
N PRO A 82 -4.91 8.77 -26.31
CA PRO A 82 -5.31 9.12 -24.95
C PRO A 82 -6.66 9.87 -24.93
N LYS A 83 -7.61 9.39 -24.13
CA LYS A 83 -8.96 9.97 -23.99
C LYS A 83 -9.33 10.37 -22.57
N SER A 84 -8.98 9.55 -21.60
CA SER A 84 -9.16 9.86 -20.18
C SER A 84 -8.03 9.23 -19.37
N ALA A 85 -7.97 9.54 -18.07
CA ALA A 85 -6.99 8.96 -17.17
C ALA A 85 -7.66 8.44 -15.90
N THR A 86 -7.06 7.44 -15.29
CA THR A 86 -7.51 6.83 -14.03
C THR A 86 -6.31 6.76 -13.09
N LEU A 87 -6.45 7.28 -11.88
CA LEU A 87 -5.48 7.07 -10.81
C LEU A 87 -5.76 5.73 -10.15
N VAL A 88 -4.80 4.81 -10.17
CA VAL A 88 -4.97 3.44 -9.69
C VAL A 88 -4.21 3.25 -8.39
N PHE A 89 -4.90 2.74 -7.37
CA PHE A 89 -4.37 2.42 -6.04
C PHE A 89 -4.57 0.94 -5.73
N PRO A 90 -3.53 0.11 -5.93
CA PRO A 90 -3.47 -1.19 -5.29
C PRO A 90 -3.28 -1.05 -3.78
N SER A 91 -4.14 -1.71 -3.01
CA SER A 91 -4.14 -1.67 -1.54
C SER A 91 -2.85 -2.22 -0.94
N ALA A 92 -2.69 -2.11 0.38
CA ALA A 92 -1.57 -2.70 1.11
C ALA A 92 -1.43 -4.22 0.83
N HIS A 93 -0.20 -4.73 0.84
CA HIS A 93 0.08 -6.16 0.82
C HIS A 93 0.39 -6.66 2.23
N ILE A 94 -0.49 -7.47 2.84
CA ILE A 94 -0.32 -7.87 4.23
C ILE A 94 1.04 -8.55 4.49
N ASN A 95 1.52 -9.44 3.63
CA ASN A 95 2.75 -10.23 3.89
C ASN A 95 4.05 -9.67 3.26
N SER A 96 4.11 -8.37 2.90
CA SER A 96 5.31 -7.78 2.26
C SER A 96 5.57 -6.37 2.78
N PRO A 97 6.60 -6.13 3.61
CA PRO A 97 6.87 -4.80 4.19
C PRO A 97 6.99 -3.69 3.15
N ALA A 98 7.66 -3.97 2.01
CA ALA A 98 7.86 -2.98 0.94
C ALA A 98 6.56 -2.58 0.24
N SER A 99 5.57 -3.49 0.18
CA SER A 99 4.28 -3.27 -0.49
C SER A 99 3.13 -2.99 0.49
N MET A 100 3.39 -3.00 1.81
CA MET A 100 2.40 -2.65 2.84
C MET A 100 1.98 -1.17 2.77
N PHE A 101 2.80 -0.32 2.15
CA PHE A 101 2.52 1.11 1.98
C PHE A 101 1.42 1.39 0.93
N GLY A 102 1.09 0.39 0.09
CA GLY A 102 0.31 0.61 -1.12
C GLY A 102 1.17 1.17 -2.25
N HIS A 103 0.56 1.42 -3.39
CA HIS A 103 1.23 2.02 -4.55
C HIS A 103 0.23 2.89 -5.31
N THR A 104 0.68 3.92 -6.02
CA THR A 104 -0.19 4.62 -6.98
C THR A 104 0.49 4.72 -8.33
N PHE A 105 -0.32 4.60 -9.38
CA PHE A 105 0.12 4.74 -10.76
C PHE A 105 -1.06 5.22 -11.62
N ILE A 106 -0.80 5.75 -12.82
CA ILE A 106 -1.84 6.30 -13.69
C ILE A 106 -2.09 5.34 -14.86
N ARG A 107 -3.35 5.06 -15.17
CA ARG A 107 -3.76 4.39 -16.40
C ARG A 107 -4.24 5.42 -17.41
N ILE A 108 -3.67 5.43 -18.61
CA ILE A 108 -4.18 6.18 -19.76
C ILE A 108 -5.24 5.33 -20.46
N ASN A 109 -6.47 5.81 -20.48
CA ASN A 109 -7.57 5.17 -21.17
C ASN A 109 -7.58 5.60 -22.63
N SER A 110 -7.58 4.61 -23.51
CA SER A 110 -7.68 4.82 -24.95
C SER A 110 -9.15 4.87 -25.40
N ALA A 111 -9.39 5.27 -26.65
CA ALA A 111 -10.72 5.16 -27.26
C ALA A 111 -11.20 3.70 -27.45
N TYR A 112 -10.34 2.70 -27.22
CA TYR A 112 -10.72 1.30 -27.31
C TYR A 112 -11.58 0.89 -26.11
N LYS A 113 -12.65 0.14 -26.34
CA LYS A 113 -13.60 -0.26 -25.27
C LYS A 113 -12.98 -1.14 -24.17
N SER A 114 -11.85 -1.80 -24.41
CA SER A 114 -11.25 -2.72 -23.44
C SER A 114 -10.20 -2.02 -22.57
N LYS A 115 -10.48 -1.94 -21.25
CA LYS A 115 -9.53 -1.45 -20.24
C LYS A 115 -8.19 -2.22 -20.24
N LEU A 116 -8.17 -3.49 -20.68
CA LEU A 116 -6.95 -4.32 -20.72
C LEU A 116 -5.96 -3.90 -21.82
N LEU A 117 -6.43 -3.17 -22.83
CA LEU A 117 -5.59 -2.61 -23.91
C LEU A 117 -5.04 -1.22 -23.57
N SER A 118 -5.36 -0.71 -22.39
CA SER A 118 -4.87 0.58 -21.89
C SER A 118 -3.43 0.46 -21.40
N TYR A 119 -2.79 1.61 -21.17
CA TYR A 119 -1.40 1.69 -20.72
C TYR A 119 -1.33 2.23 -19.29
N ALA A 120 -0.40 1.69 -18.51
CA ALA A 120 -0.05 2.14 -17.17
C ALA A 120 1.26 2.92 -17.21
N ILE A 121 1.24 4.12 -16.66
CA ILE A 121 2.41 4.94 -16.36
C ILE A 121 2.82 4.60 -14.94
N ASN A 122 4.03 4.08 -14.78
CA ASN A 122 4.56 3.69 -13.50
C ASN A 122 5.93 4.35 -13.27
N TYR A 123 6.21 4.76 -12.04
CA TYR A 123 7.51 5.23 -11.61
C TYR A 123 8.10 4.26 -10.59
N ALA A 124 9.31 3.78 -10.80
CA ALA A 124 9.96 2.82 -9.92
C ALA A 124 11.47 3.04 -9.86
N ALA A 125 12.06 2.60 -8.75
CA ALA A 125 13.51 2.54 -8.60
C ALA A 125 14.09 1.48 -9.56
N ASP A 126 15.09 1.87 -10.35
CA ASP A 126 15.93 0.98 -11.13
C ASP A 126 16.93 0.29 -10.21
N ALA A 127 16.50 -0.84 -9.66
CA ALA A 127 17.28 -1.64 -8.75
C ALA A 127 17.40 -3.05 -9.29
N ASP A 128 18.63 -3.48 -9.63
CA ASP A 128 18.92 -4.84 -10.06
C ASP A 128 18.81 -5.80 -8.85
N PRO A 129 17.73 -6.62 -8.76
CA PRO A 129 17.51 -7.49 -7.61
C PRO A 129 18.55 -8.62 -7.55
N SER A 130 19.21 -8.93 -8.67
CA SER A 130 20.21 -10.00 -8.77
C SER A 130 21.58 -9.60 -8.20
N LYS A 131 21.80 -8.30 -7.96
CA LYS A 131 23.11 -7.76 -7.54
C LYS A 131 23.10 -7.09 -6.17
N THR A 132 21.95 -7.00 -5.49
CA THR A 132 21.83 -6.17 -4.27
C THR A 132 21.35 -6.98 -3.07
N ASN A 133 22.12 -6.95 -1.97
CA ASN A 133 21.70 -7.51 -0.69
C ASN A 133 20.43 -6.77 -0.18
N GLY A 134 19.42 -7.49 0.30
CA GLY A 134 18.13 -6.91 0.74
C GLY A 134 18.24 -5.81 1.82
N VAL A 135 19.23 -5.86 2.70
CA VAL A 135 19.48 -4.81 3.70
C VAL A 135 20.08 -3.56 3.05
N ILE A 136 21.05 -3.74 2.15
CA ILE A 136 21.64 -2.64 1.36
C ILE A 136 20.58 -2.03 0.46
N PHE A 137 19.68 -2.83 -0.09
CA PHE A 137 18.56 -2.39 -0.91
C PHE A 137 17.60 -1.50 -0.10
N ALA A 138 17.21 -1.93 1.10
CA ALA A 138 16.36 -1.14 1.97
C ALA A 138 17.03 0.19 2.36
N LEU A 139 18.31 0.17 2.77
CA LEU A 139 19.04 1.38 3.12
C LEU A 139 19.21 2.34 1.94
N LYS A 140 19.58 1.84 0.75
CA LYS A 140 19.68 2.67 -0.46
C LYS A 140 18.33 3.27 -0.85
N GLY A 141 17.23 2.51 -0.75
CA GLY A 141 15.89 3.03 -1.02
C GLY A 141 15.48 4.16 -0.07
N LEU A 142 15.82 4.03 1.21
CA LEU A 142 15.51 5.04 2.23
C LEU A 142 16.29 6.35 2.05
N PHE A 143 17.52 6.28 1.50
CA PHE A 143 18.44 7.43 1.44
C PHE A 143 18.80 7.90 0.01
N GLY A 144 17.97 7.64 -1.01
CA GLY A 144 18.19 8.22 -2.35
C GLY A 144 19.22 7.47 -3.22
N GLY A 145 19.55 6.23 -2.88
CA GLY A 145 20.63 5.45 -3.52
C GLY A 145 20.27 4.77 -4.84
N TYR A 146 19.09 5.04 -5.40
CA TYR A 146 18.60 4.51 -6.67
C TYR A 146 18.16 5.62 -7.61
N TYR A 147 18.28 5.37 -8.91
CA TYR A 147 17.61 6.18 -9.91
C TYR A 147 16.18 5.70 -10.07
N GLY A 148 15.23 6.62 -10.08
CA GLY A 148 13.85 6.37 -10.46
C GLY A 148 13.63 6.68 -11.93
N GLN A 149 12.78 5.89 -12.58
CA GLN A 149 12.46 6.05 -14.00
C GLN A 149 10.96 5.86 -14.24
N TYR A 150 10.44 6.60 -15.21
CA TYR A 150 9.11 6.40 -15.74
C TYR A 150 9.10 5.23 -16.71
N SER A 151 8.02 4.45 -16.68
CA SER A 151 7.79 3.31 -17.56
C SER A 151 6.35 3.30 -18.04
N LEU A 152 6.17 2.98 -19.32
CA LEU A 152 4.86 2.85 -19.95
C LEU A 152 4.64 1.39 -20.33
N LEU A 153 3.75 0.72 -19.61
CA LEU A 153 3.55 -0.73 -19.70
C LEU A 153 2.08 -1.04 -20.01
N PRO A 154 1.74 -2.19 -20.64
CA PRO A 154 0.36 -2.61 -20.77
C PRO A 154 -0.33 -2.76 -19.41
N TYR A 155 -1.54 -2.22 -19.26
CA TYR A 155 -2.25 -2.21 -17.97
C TYR A 155 -2.54 -3.63 -17.44
N TYR A 156 -2.78 -4.60 -18.34
CA TYR A 156 -3.02 -5.98 -17.92
C TYR A 156 -1.81 -6.60 -17.19
N GLU A 157 -0.59 -6.15 -17.47
CA GLU A 157 0.62 -6.64 -16.78
C GLU A 157 0.64 -6.14 -15.34
N LYS A 158 0.27 -4.88 -15.11
CA LYS A 158 0.14 -4.31 -13.77
C LYS A 158 -1.02 -4.92 -12.99
N LEU A 159 -2.13 -5.22 -13.65
CA LEU A 159 -3.20 -5.99 -13.01
C LEU A 159 -2.72 -7.40 -12.63
N LYS A 160 -1.98 -8.09 -13.50
CA LYS A 160 -1.43 -9.42 -13.18
C LYS A 160 -0.45 -9.35 -12.01
N GLU A 161 0.45 -8.37 -12.00
CA GLU A 161 1.39 -8.14 -10.90
C GLU A 161 0.64 -7.91 -9.57
N TYR A 162 -0.28 -6.95 -9.52
CA TYR A 162 -0.89 -6.53 -8.27
C TYR A 162 -2.06 -7.39 -7.81
N ARG A 163 -3.00 -7.71 -8.70
CA ARG A 163 -4.21 -8.47 -8.37
C ARG A 163 -3.93 -9.97 -8.24
N ASP A 164 -3.07 -10.51 -9.12
CA ASP A 164 -2.89 -11.95 -9.23
C ASP A 164 -1.68 -12.44 -8.43
N THR A 165 -0.52 -11.84 -8.64
CA THR A 165 0.73 -12.25 -7.97
C THR A 165 0.83 -11.72 -6.55
N GLU A 166 0.62 -10.41 -6.35
CA GLU A 166 0.65 -9.76 -5.04
C GLU A 166 -0.69 -9.85 -4.29
N GLN A 167 -1.76 -10.30 -4.94
CA GLN A 167 -3.04 -10.55 -4.28
C GLN A 167 -3.65 -9.32 -3.57
N ARG A 168 -3.45 -8.14 -4.17
CA ARG A 168 -3.93 -6.86 -3.64
C ARG A 168 -5.20 -6.46 -4.36
N ASP A 169 -6.16 -5.98 -3.59
CA ASP A 169 -7.34 -5.38 -4.17
C ASP A 169 -6.94 -4.06 -4.85
N VAL A 170 -7.59 -3.72 -5.96
CA VAL A 170 -7.24 -2.55 -6.76
C VAL A 170 -8.41 -1.59 -6.82
N TRP A 171 -8.16 -0.34 -6.44
CA TRP A 171 -9.08 0.77 -6.57
C TRP A 171 -8.69 1.63 -7.76
N GLU A 172 -9.66 1.90 -8.64
CA GLU A 172 -9.51 2.71 -9.85
C GLU A 172 -10.33 3.99 -9.69
N TYR A 173 -9.66 5.13 -9.56
CA TYR A 173 -10.27 6.46 -9.46
C TYR A 173 -10.24 7.13 -10.82
N ASP A 174 -11.37 7.10 -11.53
CA ASP A 174 -11.47 7.75 -12.84
C ASP A 174 -11.41 9.26 -12.66
N LEU A 175 -10.54 9.93 -13.41
CA LEU A 175 -10.27 11.35 -13.23
C LEU A 175 -11.12 12.19 -14.18
N ASN A 176 -11.60 13.33 -13.73
CA ASN A 176 -12.38 14.28 -14.54
C ASN A 176 -11.49 15.15 -15.46
N LEU A 177 -10.41 14.59 -16.01
CA LEU A 177 -9.54 15.26 -16.97
C LEU A 177 -10.17 15.24 -18.37
N ASN A 178 -10.05 16.35 -19.11
CA ASN A 178 -10.45 16.40 -20.52
C ASN A 178 -9.34 15.87 -21.44
N GLU A 179 -9.67 15.60 -22.71
CA GLU A 179 -8.73 15.01 -23.67
C GLU A 179 -7.45 15.85 -23.86
N ALA A 180 -7.56 17.19 -23.82
CA ALA A 180 -6.40 18.06 -23.98
C ALA A 180 -5.47 18.02 -22.75
N GLU A 181 -6.04 17.92 -21.55
CA GLU A 181 -5.27 17.73 -20.30
C GLU A 181 -4.54 16.39 -20.31
N VAL A 182 -5.21 15.31 -20.72
CA VAL A 182 -4.58 13.97 -20.81
C VAL A 182 -3.53 13.92 -21.91
N LEU A 183 -3.77 14.57 -23.04
CA LEU A 183 -2.79 14.70 -24.12
C LEU A 183 -1.54 15.42 -23.63
N ARG A 184 -1.67 16.57 -22.97
CA ARG A 184 -0.54 17.32 -22.40
C ARG A 184 0.30 16.47 -21.45
N MET A 185 -0.34 15.71 -20.56
CA MET A 185 0.37 14.77 -19.68
C MET A 185 1.08 13.67 -20.47
N THR A 186 0.41 13.07 -21.47
CA THR A 186 0.99 12.03 -22.33
C THR A 186 2.21 12.54 -23.10
N GLU A 187 2.13 13.77 -23.61
CA GLU A 187 3.24 14.44 -24.26
C GLU A 187 4.42 14.61 -23.32
N HIS A 188 4.18 15.02 -22.07
CA HIS A 188 5.27 15.20 -21.11
C HIS A 188 5.89 13.87 -20.69
N ILE A 189 5.10 12.80 -20.54
CA ILE A 189 5.61 11.44 -20.28
C ILE A 189 6.56 10.99 -21.39
N TRP A 190 6.28 11.35 -22.65
CA TRP A 190 7.19 11.10 -23.76
C TRP A 190 8.53 11.84 -23.59
N GLU A 191 8.52 13.09 -23.12
CA GLU A 191 9.74 13.86 -22.87
C GLU A 191 10.61 13.27 -21.76
N LEU A 192 9.96 12.62 -20.79
CA LEU A 192 10.60 11.96 -19.65
C LEU A 192 11.16 10.57 -19.99
N ASN A 193 10.86 10.05 -21.18
CA ASN A 193 11.32 8.72 -21.58
C ASN A 193 12.85 8.66 -21.65
N GLY A 194 13.44 7.68 -20.97
CA GLY A 194 14.90 7.52 -20.90
C GLY A 194 15.61 8.55 -20.02
N THR A 195 14.89 9.33 -19.22
CA THR A 195 15.45 10.21 -18.20
C THR A 195 15.37 9.56 -16.81
N HIS A 196 16.10 10.12 -15.85
CA HIS A 196 16.10 9.65 -14.47
C HIS A 196 16.11 10.80 -13.47
N SER A 197 15.63 10.48 -12.27
CA SER A 197 15.73 11.29 -11.06
C SER A 197 16.24 10.42 -9.90
N TYR A 198 16.74 11.02 -8.83
CA TYR A 198 16.98 10.29 -7.59
C TYR A 198 15.66 9.77 -7.00
N TYR A 199 15.67 8.55 -6.48
CA TYR A 199 14.50 7.93 -5.88
C TYR A 199 14.60 7.96 -4.36
N TYR A 200 13.72 8.73 -3.72
CA TYR A 200 13.60 8.78 -2.26
C TYR A 200 12.30 8.12 -1.80
N PHE A 201 12.40 7.06 -0.98
CA PHE A 201 11.24 6.27 -0.57
C PHE A 201 10.14 7.07 0.13
N PHE A 202 10.51 8.02 1.00
CA PHE A 202 9.53 8.81 1.76
C PHE A 202 9.01 10.02 1.01
N THR A 203 9.73 10.59 0.05
CA THR A 203 9.38 11.86 -0.61
C THR A 203 9.17 11.67 -2.11
N GLU A 204 10.24 11.65 -2.90
CA GLU A 204 10.24 11.56 -4.37
C GLU A 204 10.00 10.13 -4.88
N ASN A 205 8.95 9.50 -4.35
CA ASN A 205 8.59 8.12 -4.66
C ASN A 205 7.62 8.03 -5.84
N CYS A 206 7.17 6.80 -6.12
CA CYS A 206 6.19 6.51 -7.15
C CYS A 206 4.93 7.38 -7.12
N SER A 207 4.42 7.66 -5.92
CA SER A 207 3.15 8.37 -5.76
C SER A 207 3.32 9.86 -5.96
N TYR A 208 4.43 10.43 -5.51
CA TYR A 208 4.77 11.84 -5.76
C TYR A 208 4.86 12.16 -7.25
N ASN A 209 5.53 11.29 -8.00
CA ASN A 209 5.70 11.45 -9.45
C ASN A 209 4.35 11.38 -10.20
N MET A 210 3.35 10.66 -9.69
CA MET A 210 1.99 10.70 -10.26
C MET A 210 1.32 12.05 -10.04
N LEU A 211 1.52 12.70 -8.89
CA LEU A 211 0.97 14.04 -8.63
C LEU A 211 1.53 15.07 -9.62
N TRP A 212 2.83 15.02 -9.89
CA TRP A 212 3.47 15.85 -10.91
C TRP A 212 2.81 15.73 -12.28
N LEU A 213 2.57 14.50 -12.74
CA LEU A 213 1.93 14.27 -14.03
C LEU A 213 0.51 14.84 -14.09
N LEU A 214 -0.23 14.76 -12.97
CA LEU A 214 -1.59 15.31 -12.87
C LEU A 214 -1.60 16.85 -12.86
N GLU A 215 -0.63 17.50 -12.20
CA GLU A 215 -0.48 18.95 -12.28
C GLU A 215 -0.02 19.42 -13.65
N VAL A 216 0.79 18.63 -14.36
CA VAL A 216 1.12 18.89 -15.77
C VAL A 216 -0.14 18.79 -16.63
N ALA A 217 -0.99 17.77 -16.44
CA ALA A 217 -2.28 17.68 -17.13
C ALA A 217 -3.13 18.93 -16.87
N ARG A 218 -3.34 19.27 -15.60
CA ARG A 218 -4.17 20.38 -15.13
C ARG A 218 -3.38 21.31 -14.20
N PRO A 219 -2.75 22.38 -14.72
CA PRO A 219 -1.95 23.29 -13.90
C PRO A 219 -2.70 24.09 -12.83
N SER A 220 -4.04 23.98 -12.78
CA SER A 220 -4.86 24.66 -11.76
C SER A 220 -5.05 23.86 -10.48
N VAL A 221 -4.56 22.62 -10.42
CA VAL A 221 -4.57 21.81 -9.18
C VAL A 221 -3.19 21.83 -8.54
N HIS A 222 -3.17 21.73 -7.22
CA HIS A 222 -1.97 21.87 -6.39
C HIS A 222 -1.79 20.63 -5.51
N LEU A 223 -1.74 19.46 -6.13
CA LEU A 223 -1.72 18.16 -5.46
C LEU A 223 -0.46 17.94 -4.60
N ARG A 224 0.69 18.44 -5.05
CA ARG A 224 1.97 18.28 -4.36
C ARG A 224 2.06 19.16 -3.10
N ASP A 225 1.36 20.29 -3.07
CA ASP A 225 1.37 21.24 -1.96
C ASP A 225 0.75 20.65 -0.66
N TYR A 226 0.02 19.53 -0.76
CA TYR A 226 -0.46 18.77 0.40
C TYR A 226 0.66 18.03 1.14
N PHE A 227 1.86 17.91 0.58
CA PHE A 227 2.94 17.06 1.07
C PHE A 227 4.21 17.85 1.37
N ASN A 228 4.54 18.01 2.65
CA ASN A 228 5.73 18.76 3.08
C ASN A 228 6.88 17.87 3.60
N TYR A 229 6.57 16.67 4.09
CA TYR A 229 7.55 15.82 4.79
C TYR A 229 7.69 14.43 4.16
N ASN A 230 6.58 13.85 3.73
CA ASN A 230 6.52 12.52 3.15
C ASN A 230 5.29 12.40 2.24
N VAL A 231 5.36 11.47 1.29
CA VAL A 231 4.30 11.17 0.34
C VAL A 231 3.86 9.72 0.55
N ILE A 232 2.70 9.57 1.17
CA ILE A 232 2.07 8.26 1.40
C ILE A 232 1.11 7.97 0.24
N PRO A 233 1.17 6.78 -0.40
CA PRO A 233 0.33 6.47 -1.56
C PRO A 233 -1.18 6.68 -1.35
N LEU A 234 -1.71 6.36 -0.17
CA LEU A 234 -3.13 6.60 0.11
C LEU A 234 -3.47 8.10 0.26
N GLU A 235 -2.54 8.89 0.79
CA GLU A 235 -2.73 10.33 0.96
C GLU A 235 -2.79 11.05 -0.40
N THR A 236 -2.16 10.52 -1.46
CA THR A 236 -2.29 11.08 -2.81
C THR A 236 -3.69 10.89 -3.39
N ILE A 237 -4.39 9.83 -3.00
CA ILE A 237 -5.82 9.64 -3.31
C ILE A 237 -6.67 10.67 -2.58
N HIS A 238 -6.40 10.89 -1.29
CA HIS A 238 -7.10 11.93 -0.53
C HIS A 238 -6.86 13.32 -1.13
N ALA A 239 -5.63 13.66 -1.54
CA ALA A 239 -5.33 14.93 -2.21
C ALA A 239 -6.09 15.07 -3.54
N ALA A 240 -6.14 14.02 -4.36
CA ALA A 240 -6.92 14.01 -5.60
C ALA A 240 -8.44 14.20 -5.35
N LYS A 241 -8.94 13.70 -4.21
CA LYS A 241 -10.32 13.89 -3.79
C LYS A 241 -10.59 15.33 -3.34
N GLU A 242 -9.71 15.92 -2.53
CA GLU A 242 -9.82 17.30 -2.05
C GLU A 242 -9.76 18.32 -3.22
N GLU A 243 -8.89 18.08 -4.20
CA GLU A 243 -8.81 18.85 -5.45
C GLU A 243 -9.98 18.57 -6.42
N LYS A 244 -10.93 17.69 -6.04
CA LYS A 244 -12.13 17.33 -6.80
C LYS A 244 -11.81 16.87 -8.23
N ILE A 245 -10.70 16.16 -8.41
CA ILE A 245 -10.33 15.60 -9.71
C ILE A 245 -10.83 14.18 -9.93
N ILE A 246 -11.34 13.52 -8.89
CA ILE A 246 -11.94 12.19 -8.99
C ILE A 246 -13.41 12.31 -9.44
N ALA A 247 -13.76 11.63 -10.53
CA ALA A 247 -15.10 11.56 -11.10
C ALA A 247 -15.89 10.33 -10.63
N ASP A 248 -15.25 9.17 -10.60
CA ASP A 248 -15.87 7.89 -10.27
C ASP A 248 -14.86 6.93 -9.64
N VAL A 249 -15.36 5.91 -8.93
CA VAL A 249 -14.56 4.96 -8.16
C VAL A 249 -14.97 3.53 -8.51
N ASN A 250 -13.99 2.74 -8.92
CA ASN A 250 -14.20 1.36 -9.35
C ASN A 250 -13.33 0.40 -8.52
N TYR A 251 -13.92 -0.69 -8.04
CA TYR A 251 -13.23 -1.72 -7.27
C TYR A 251 -12.93 -2.97 -8.11
N ARG A 252 -11.75 -3.55 -7.92
CA ARG A 252 -11.38 -4.87 -8.46
C ARG A 252 -10.86 -5.76 -7.35
N ALA A 253 -11.58 -6.85 -7.12
CA ALA A 253 -11.19 -7.89 -6.20
C ALA A 253 -9.90 -8.59 -6.63
N SER A 254 -9.03 -8.85 -5.67
CA SER A 254 -7.85 -9.69 -5.81
C SER A 254 -8.19 -11.16 -5.94
N LYS A 255 -7.20 -11.95 -6.40
CA LYS A 255 -7.30 -13.42 -6.32
C LYS A 255 -7.55 -13.92 -4.90
N ARG A 256 -7.00 -13.23 -3.90
CA ARG A 256 -7.23 -13.56 -2.49
C ARG A 256 -8.70 -13.35 -2.11
N THR A 257 -9.28 -12.21 -2.45
CA THR A 257 -10.69 -11.92 -2.18
C THR A 257 -11.62 -12.91 -2.87
N ILE A 258 -11.34 -13.26 -4.12
CA ILE A 258 -12.09 -14.27 -4.88
C ILE A 258 -12.01 -15.65 -4.21
N LEU A 259 -10.81 -16.13 -3.87
CA LEU A 259 -10.63 -17.43 -3.23
C LEU A 259 -11.28 -17.51 -1.85
N LEU A 260 -11.18 -16.45 -1.04
CA LEU A 260 -11.87 -16.38 0.25
C LEU A 260 -13.40 -16.36 0.10
N LYS A 261 -13.93 -15.77 -0.97
CA LYS A 261 -15.36 -15.86 -1.27
C LYS A 261 -15.77 -17.29 -1.59
N TYR A 262 -14.99 -18.02 -2.39
CA TYR A 262 -15.24 -19.44 -2.64
C TYR A 262 -15.14 -20.28 -1.37
N GLU A 263 -14.18 -19.99 -0.49
CA GLU A 263 -14.06 -20.65 0.82
C GLU A 263 -15.34 -20.53 1.65
N LYS A 264 -16.02 -19.37 1.60
CA LYS A 264 -17.33 -19.19 2.27
C LYS A 264 -18.49 -19.91 1.58
N LEU A 265 -18.42 -20.11 0.27
CA LEU A 265 -19.51 -20.71 -0.53
C LEU A 265 -19.44 -22.23 -0.61
N LEU A 266 -18.24 -22.80 -0.46
CA LEU A 266 -18.02 -24.23 -0.47
C LEU A 266 -18.54 -24.87 0.83
N ASN A 267 -19.21 -26.01 0.69
CA ASN A 267 -19.57 -26.81 1.85
C ASN A 267 -18.31 -27.30 2.58
N GLU A 268 -18.38 -27.45 3.91
CA GLU A 268 -17.23 -27.86 4.74
C GLU A 268 -16.54 -29.14 4.25
N ASN A 269 -17.31 -30.12 3.78
CA ASN A 269 -16.81 -31.39 3.22
C ASN A 269 -16.00 -31.23 1.92
N HIS A 270 -16.07 -30.07 1.27
CA HIS A 270 -15.46 -29.79 -0.04
C HIS A 270 -14.41 -28.68 -0.02
N LEU A 271 -14.16 -28.05 1.14
CA LEU A 271 -13.20 -26.94 1.25
C LEU A 271 -11.79 -27.30 0.75
N ARG A 272 -11.35 -28.54 1.00
CA ARG A 272 -10.02 -29.03 0.58
C ARG A 272 -9.98 -29.53 -0.86
N THR A 273 -11.14 -29.79 -1.46
CA THR A 273 -11.26 -30.39 -2.79
C THR A 273 -10.55 -29.56 -3.87
N PRO A 274 -10.64 -28.22 -3.89
CA PRO A 274 -9.92 -27.44 -4.88
C PRO A 274 -8.39 -27.60 -4.83
N ARG A 275 -7.79 -27.66 -3.64
CA ARG A 275 -6.34 -27.89 -3.48
C ARG A 275 -5.96 -29.29 -3.93
N ALA A 276 -6.77 -30.29 -3.56
CA ALA A 276 -6.56 -31.69 -3.97
C ALA A 276 -6.63 -31.87 -5.50
N LEU A 277 -7.54 -31.17 -6.19
CA LEU A 277 -7.60 -31.14 -7.66
C LEU A 277 -6.33 -30.57 -8.29
N VAL A 278 -5.85 -29.44 -7.78
CA VAL A 278 -4.63 -28.78 -8.30
C VAL A 278 -3.38 -29.60 -8.03
N ARG A 279 -3.33 -30.35 -6.91
CA ARG A 279 -2.25 -31.29 -6.60
C ARG A 279 -2.35 -32.63 -7.35
N GLY A 280 -3.40 -32.84 -8.13
CA GLY A 280 -3.63 -34.09 -8.85
C GLY A 280 -4.02 -35.27 -7.96
N GLU A 281 -4.39 -35.03 -6.70
CA GLU A 281 -4.84 -36.06 -5.75
C GLU A 281 -6.22 -36.64 -6.14
N ILE A 282 -7.02 -35.84 -6.84
CA ILE A 282 -8.34 -36.21 -7.37
C ILE A 282 -8.50 -35.66 -8.79
N SER A 283 -9.36 -36.29 -9.60
CA SER A 283 -9.62 -35.83 -10.97
C SER A 283 -10.92 -35.01 -11.06
N PRO A 284 -11.03 -34.06 -12.00
CA PRO A 284 -12.29 -33.33 -12.22
C PRO A 284 -13.48 -34.24 -12.56
N LYS A 285 -13.22 -35.43 -13.12
CA LYS A 285 -14.24 -36.45 -13.40
C LYS A 285 -14.93 -36.93 -12.12
N ASN A 286 -14.18 -37.11 -11.04
CA ASN A 286 -14.74 -37.50 -9.74
C ASN A 286 -15.77 -36.48 -9.24
N ILE A 287 -15.55 -35.19 -9.51
CA ILE A 287 -16.48 -34.12 -9.12
C ILE A 287 -17.72 -34.12 -10.00
N ILE A 288 -17.56 -34.21 -11.32
CA ILE A 288 -18.70 -34.20 -12.26
C ILE A 288 -19.63 -35.39 -12.03
N GLU A 289 -19.07 -36.58 -11.83
CA GLU A 289 -19.84 -37.83 -11.73
C GLU A 289 -20.43 -38.07 -10.34
N SER A 290 -19.97 -37.35 -9.31
CA SER A 290 -20.49 -37.52 -7.95
C SER A 290 -21.97 -37.19 -7.87
N LYS A 291 -22.76 -38.10 -7.29
CA LYS A 291 -24.19 -37.87 -7.00
C LYS A 291 -24.43 -37.13 -5.69
N GLU A 292 -23.42 -37.09 -4.83
CA GLU A 292 -23.50 -36.49 -3.49
C GLU A 292 -23.29 -34.97 -3.51
N ILE A 293 -22.61 -34.47 -4.55
CA ILE A 293 -22.34 -33.04 -4.73
C ILE A 293 -23.45 -32.45 -5.59
N ASP A 294 -24.14 -31.42 -5.10
CA ASP A 294 -25.11 -30.70 -5.91
C ASP A 294 -24.43 -29.95 -7.07
N LYS A 295 -25.20 -29.61 -8.10
CA LYS A 295 -24.68 -28.99 -9.32
C LYS A 295 -23.93 -27.67 -9.04
N GLN A 296 -24.40 -26.87 -8.10
CA GLN A 296 -23.80 -25.57 -7.80
C GLN A 296 -22.48 -25.75 -7.03
N GLN A 297 -22.41 -26.67 -6.08
CA GLN A 297 -21.16 -27.00 -5.38
C GLN A 297 -20.11 -27.57 -6.34
N LYS A 298 -20.50 -28.40 -7.33
CA LYS A 298 -19.57 -28.82 -8.39
C LYS A 298 -18.98 -27.63 -9.15
N MET A 299 -19.80 -26.63 -9.47
CA MET A 299 -19.33 -25.41 -10.14
C MET A 299 -18.34 -24.65 -9.25
N TYR A 300 -18.69 -24.41 -7.99
CA TYR A 300 -17.81 -23.70 -7.04
C TYR A 300 -16.49 -24.42 -6.81
N ILE A 301 -16.49 -25.74 -6.68
CA ILE A 301 -15.26 -26.53 -6.53
C ILE A 301 -14.33 -26.29 -7.74
N LEU A 302 -14.87 -26.42 -8.96
CA LEU A 302 -14.08 -26.30 -10.18
C LEU A 302 -13.63 -24.85 -10.45
N GLU A 303 -14.47 -23.86 -10.14
CA GLU A 303 -14.13 -22.43 -10.24
C GLU A 303 -13.04 -22.05 -9.22
N ALA A 304 -13.19 -22.46 -7.96
CA ALA A 304 -12.17 -22.27 -6.94
C ALA A 304 -10.86 -22.98 -7.30
N SER A 305 -10.92 -24.17 -7.92
CA SER A 305 -9.74 -24.85 -8.45
C SER A 305 -9.04 -24.08 -9.54
N ILE A 306 -9.77 -23.43 -10.45
CA ILE A 306 -9.19 -22.59 -11.51
C ILE A 306 -8.46 -21.40 -10.88
N GLU A 307 -9.11 -20.69 -9.96
CA GLU A 307 -8.52 -19.55 -9.28
C GLU A 307 -7.28 -19.95 -8.45
N TYR A 308 -7.34 -21.08 -7.76
CA TYR A 308 -6.23 -21.61 -6.96
C TYR A 308 -5.09 -22.13 -7.84
N LEU A 309 -5.39 -22.69 -9.02
CA LEU A 309 -4.41 -23.11 -10.01
C LEU A 309 -3.63 -21.89 -10.55
N GLU A 310 -4.34 -20.85 -10.96
CA GLU A 310 -3.73 -19.59 -11.42
C GLU A 310 -2.89 -18.94 -10.33
N TYR A 311 -3.38 -18.94 -9.08
CA TYR A 311 -2.60 -18.49 -7.93
C TYR A 311 -1.32 -19.32 -7.74
N SER A 312 -1.41 -20.65 -7.76
CA SER A 312 -0.26 -21.55 -7.59
C SER A 312 0.79 -21.35 -8.70
N PHE A 313 0.34 -21.13 -9.94
CA PHE A 313 1.22 -20.80 -11.06
C PHE A 313 1.89 -19.44 -10.88
N SER A 314 1.16 -18.41 -10.43
CA SER A 314 1.72 -17.08 -10.17
C SER A 314 2.82 -17.08 -9.08
N ARG A 315 2.79 -18.09 -8.19
CA ARG A 315 3.79 -18.33 -7.13
C ARG A 315 4.93 -19.25 -7.58
N ASN A 316 5.06 -19.52 -8.89
CA ASN A 316 6.06 -20.42 -9.47
C ASN A 316 6.06 -21.83 -8.84
N SER A 317 4.90 -22.32 -8.40
CA SER A 317 4.79 -23.64 -7.75
C SER A 317 4.64 -24.81 -8.73
N MET A 318 4.57 -24.53 -10.04
CA MET A 318 4.40 -25.52 -11.10
C MET A 318 4.96 -25.03 -12.44
N SER A 319 5.18 -25.96 -13.37
CA SER A 319 5.62 -25.62 -14.72
C SER A 319 4.49 -25.04 -15.57
N LYS A 320 4.83 -24.31 -16.65
CA LYS A 320 3.83 -23.77 -17.59
C LYS A 320 3.02 -24.88 -18.27
N ASP A 321 3.67 -25.97 -18.66
CA ASP A 321 3.00 -27.08 -19.38
C ASP A 321 2.02 -27.82 -18.46
N GLU A 322 2.41 -28.06 -17.21
CA GLU A 322 1.54 -28.60 -16.17
C GLU A 322 0.33 -27.69 -15.91
N TYR A 323 0.57 -26.39 -15.74
CA TYR A 323 -0.49 -25.39 -15.56
C TYR A 323 -1.48 -25.42 -16.72
N VAL A 324 -1.00 -25.36 -17.97
CA VAL A 324 -1.87 -25.37 -19.16
C VAL A 324 -2.69 -26.65 -19.26
N ALA A 325 -2.09 -27.80 -18.97
CA ALA A 325 -2.78 -29.09 -19.01
C ALA A 325 -3.89 -29.19 -17.94
N LEU A 326 -3.59 -28.81 -16.70
CA LEU A 326 -4.57 -28.77 -15.61
C LEU A 326 -5.67 -27.73 -15.87
N PHE A 327 -5.29 -26.54 -16.31
CA PHE A 327 -6.23 -25.46 -16.61
C PHE A 327 -7.23 -25.89 -17.67
N HIS A 328 -6.76 -26.47 -18.78
CA HIS A 328 -7.63 -27.00 -19.82
C HIS A 328 -8.55 -28.11 -19.30
N THR A 329 -8.03 -29.01 -18.46
CA THR A 329 -8.81 -30.15 -17.93
C THR A 329 -9.93 -29.68 -16.98
N ILE A 330 -9.62 -28.76 -16.06
CA ILE A 330 -10.58 -28.24 -15.07
C ILE A 330 -11.59 -27.32 -15.75
N THR A 331 -11.17 -26.44 -16.66
CA THR A 331 -12.08 -25.55 -17.40
C THR A 331 -13.04 -26.32 -18.30
N LYS A 332 -12.57 -27.38 -18.99
CA LYS A 332 -13.44 -28.27 -19.76
C LYS A 332 -14.48 -28.96 -18.87
N ALA A 333 -14.06 -29.42 -17.69
CA ALA A 333 -14.97 -29.98 -16.70
C ALA A 333 -16.01 -28.96 -16.25
N ARG A 334 -15.58 -27.73 -15.93
CA ARG A 334 -16.47 -26.65 -15.52
C ARG A 334 -17.48 -26.27 -16.61
N ALA A 335 -17.04 -26.18 -17.86
CA ALA A 335 -17.89 -25.84 -19.00
C ALA A 335 -19.03 -26.87 -19.22
N SER A 336 -18.79 -28.15 -18.90
CA SER A 336 -19.81 -29.22 -19.04
C SER A 336 -21.03 -29.04 -18.15
N LEU A 337 -20.92 -28.24 -17.07
CA LEU A 337 -22.02 -27.98 -16.14
C LEU A 337 -22.96 -26.85 -16.61
N GLY A 338 -22.62 -26.16 -17.70
CA GLY A 338 -23.38 -25.02 -18.23
C GLY A 338 -23.12 -23.70 -17.49
N PRO A 339 -23.92 -22.65 -17.76
CA PRO A 339 -23.75 -21.35 -17.11
C PRO A 339 -23.96 -21.46 -15.60
N GLY A 340 -23.10 -20.79 -14.83
CA GLY A 340 -23.24 -20.65 -13.38
C GLY A 340 -23.78 -19.28 -12.99
N LYS A 341 -23.95 -19.07 -11.69
CA LYS A 341 -24.21 -17.75 -11.14
C LYS A 341 -22.93 -16.93 -11.12
N GLU A 342 -23.03 -15.63 -11.40
CA GLU A 342 -21.91 -14.71 -11.21
C GLU A 342 -21.53 -14.65 -9.73
N LEU A 343 -20.24 -14.54 -9.46
CA LEU A 343 -19.72 -14.46 -8.10
C LEU A 343 -19.95 -13.06 -7.55
N ASP A 344 -20.87 -12.93 -6.60
CA ASP A 344 -21.13 -11.67 -5.93
C ASP A 344 -20.05 -11.38 -4.87
N ILE A 345 -19.18 -10.42 -5.16
CA ILE A 345 -18.11 -9.96 -4.28
C ILE A 345 -18.53 -8.63 -3.69
N GLN A 346 -18.71 -8.62 -2.37
CA GLN A 346 -18.97 -7.39 -1.63
C GLN A 346 -17.77 -6.45 -1.79
N THR A 347 -18.03 -5.23 -2.26
CA THR A 347 -17.02 -4.18 -2.33
C THR A 347 -16.70 -3.72 -0.90
N PRO A 348 -15.43 -3.76 -0.48
CA PRO A 348 -15.03 -3.28 0.84
C PRO A 348 -15.13 -1.76 0.93
N GLU A 349 -14.91 -1.23 2.13
CA GLU A 349 -14.88 0.20 2.40
C GLU A 349 -13.82 0.92 1.54
N GLU A 350 -14.21 2.04 0.95
CA GLU A 350 -13.35 2.81 0.04
C GLU A 350 -12.17 3.47 0.78
N PRO A 351 -10.91 3.28 0.33
CA PRO A 351 -9.75 3.87 0.97
C PRO A 351 -9.76 5.41 1.01
N SER A 352 -10.37 6.11 0.05
CA SER A 352 -10.49 7.57 0.06
C SER A 352 -11.39 8.12 1.18
N LEU A 353 -12.12 7.23 1.87
CA LEU A 353 -12.96 7.53 3.03
C LEU A 353 -12.32 7.06 4.35
N SER A 354 -11.08 6.58 4.30
CA SER A 354 -10.27 6.31 5.48
C SER A 354 -9.87 7.59 6.21
N HIS A 355 -9.38 7.46 7.44
CA HIS A 355 -8.78 8.58 8.15
C HIS A 355 -7.42 8.95 7.52
N ARG A 356 -6.97 10.17 7.74
CA ARG A 356 -5.66 10.67 7.29
C ARG A 356 -4.50 10.06 8.09
N ALA A 357 -3.28 10.15 7.56
CA ALA A 357 -2.10 9.49 8.12
C ALA A 357 -1.52 10.14 9.39
N ILE A 358 -1.62 11.46 9.58
CA ILE A 358 -1.10 12.12 10.79
C ILE A 358 -2.17 12.05 11.87
N ARG A 359 -1.82 11.62 13.08
CA ARG A 359 -2.72 11.57 14.25
C ARG A 359 -2.23 12.47 15.37
N LEU A 360 -3.08 13.39 15.80
CA LEU A 360 -2.97 14.05 17.10
C LEU A 360 -3.91 13.35 18.10
N SER A 361 -3.41 13.05 19.29
CA SER A 361 -4.19 12.45 20.37
C SER A 361 -4.15 13.33 21.61
N THR A 362 -5.30 13.50 22.25
CA THR A 362 -5.40 14.08 23.59
C THR A 362 -6.26 13.19 24.44
N GLY A 363 -5.99 13.09 25.73
CA GLY A 363 -6.87 12.33 26.61
C GLY A 363 -6.58 12.49 28.08
N PHE A 364 -7.40 11.80 28.84
CA PHE A 364 -7.34 11.79 30.29
C PHE A 364 -7.65 10.39 30.81
N GLY A 365 -7.31 10.13 32.06
CA GLY A 365 -7.41 8.80 32.61
C GLY A 365 -7.08 8.72 34.09
N SER A 366 -6.90 7.50 34.55
CA SER A 366 -6.45 7.17 35.89
C SER A 366 -5.35 6.12 35.82
N ARG A 367 -4.23 6.35 36.51
CA ARG A 367 -3.15 5.38 36.73
C ARG A 367 -3.08 5.08 38.22
N ASN A 368 -3.32 3.83 38.62
CA ASN A 368 -3.35 3.39 40.02
C ASN A 368 -4.24 4.28 40.92
N GLY A 369 -5.35 4.77 40.37
CA GLY A 369 -6.30 5.66 41.07
C GLY A 369 -5.99 7.16 40.97
N ASN A 370 -4.83 7.54 40.44
CA ASN A 370 -4.42 8.94 40.29
C ASN A 370 -4.78 9.47 38.91
N ALA A 371 -5.32 10.69 38.85
CA ALA A 371 -5.64 11.35 37.59
C ALA A 371 -4.39 11.62 36.75
N ILE A 372 -4.48 11.38 35.44
CA ILE A 372 -3.37 11.55 34.48
C ILE A 372 -3.91 12.03 33.13
N GLY A 373 -3.17 12.94 32.48
CA GLY A 373 -3.44 13.42 31.12
C GLY A 373 -2.51 12.78 30.10
N PHE A 374 -2.93 12.74 28.83
CA PHE A 374 -2.15 12.19 27.72
C PHE A 374 -2.15 13.15 26.51
N LEU A 375 -1.00 13.24 25.85
CA LEU A 375 -0.83 13.93 24.58
C LEU A 375 -0.01 13.04 23.66
N GLY A 376 -0.49 12.82 22.43
CA GLY A 376 0.18 11.99 21.45
C GLY A 376 0.26 12.63 20.08
N LEU A 377 1.36 12.38 19.38
CA LEU A 377 1.55 12.75 17.98
C LEU A 377 2.12 11.56 17.23
N ARG A 378 1.49 11.21 16.11
CA ARG A 378 2.03 10.27 15.13
C ARG A 378 2.02 10.91 13.75
N PRO A 379 3.18 11.07 13.09
CA PRO A 379 3.26 11.73 11.79
C PRO A 379 2.94 10.83 10.59
N ALA A 380 2.83 9.51 10.75
CA ALA A 380 2.58 8.65 9.60
C ALA A 380 1.85 7.35 9.95
N TYR A 381 0.99 6.95 8.99
CA TYR A 381 0.24 5.71 8.94
C TYR A 381 -0.66 5.45 10.16
N HIS A 382 -1.18 4.23 10.25
CA HIS A 382 -2.18 3.78 11.19
C HIS A 382 -1.66 2.58 12.00
N ASP A 383 -2.21 2.41 13.20
CA ASP A 383 -2.01 1.24 14.05
C ASP A 383 -3.22 0.29 14.00
N LEU A 384 -3.14 -0.83 14.75
CA LEU A 384 -4.22 -1.82 14.84
C LEU A 384 -5.44 -1.34 15.65
N GLU A 385 -5.28 -0.28 16.45
CA GLU A 385 -6.35 0.30 17.28
C GLU A 385 -7.06 1.48 16.59
N ASP A 386 -6.53 2.02 15.49
CA ASP A 386 -7.20 3.03 14.70
C ASP A 386 -8.42 2.44 13.94
N SER A 387 -9.22 3.30 13.32
CA SER A 387 -10.36 2.87 12.52
C SER A 387 -9.90 2.10 11.28
N LEU A 388 -10.33 0.84 11.13
CA LEU A 388 -9.99 0.00 9.97
C LEU A 388 -10.74 0.35 8.68
N TYR A 389 -11.70 1.26 8.71
CA TYR A 389 -12.47 1.67 7.54
C TYR A 389 -11.54 2.17 6.41
N GLY A 390 -11.59 1.49 5.26
CA GLY A 390 -10.74 1.81 4.10
C GLY A 390 -9.30 1.29 4.21
N PHE A 391 -8.95 0.56 5.26
CA PHE A 391 -7.64 -0.07 5.46
C PHE A 391 -7.73 -1.59 5.38
N LEU A 392 -6.60 -2.23 5.05
CA LEU A 392 -6.52 -3.68 5.06
C LEU A 392 -6.50 -4.18 6.51
N ARG A 393 -7.40 -5.11 6.82
CA ARG A 393 -7.49 -5.72 8.14
C ARG A 393 -6.18 -6.39 8.58
N GLY A 394 -5.77 -6.16 9.83
CA GLY A 394 -4.60 -6.81 10.42
C GLY A 394 -3.26 -6.21 9.97
N THR A 395 -3.26 -5.04 9.33
CA THR A 395 -2.03 -4.29 9.03
C THR A 395 -1.80 -3.18 10.06
N GLN A 396 -0.53 -2.89 10.32
CA GLN A 396 -0.09 -1.69 11.03
C GLN A 396 1.21 -1.22 10.38
N ILE A 397 1.35 0.09 10.20
CA ILE A 397 2.64 0.73 10.01
C ILE A 397 2.64 1.98 10.87
N GLU A 398 3.63 2.14 11.75
CA GLU A 398 3.70 3.26 12.67
C GLU A 398 5.14 3.80 12.68
N PHE A 399 5.32 5.07 12.34
CA PHE A 399 6.61 5.75 12.35
C PHE A 399 6.58 6.95 13.28
N ALA A 400 7.65 7.13 14.06
CA ALA A 400 7.88 8.30 14.92
C ALA A 400 6.67 8.68 15.81
N ASN A 401 5.95 7.68 16.35
CA ASN A 401 4.87 7.92 17.31
C ASN A 401 5.45 8.36 18.67
N LEU A 402 4.88 9.41 19.24
CA LEU A 402 5.22 9.91 20.57
C LEU A 402 3.95 10.01 21.40
N GLU A 403 3.95 9.41 22.59
CA GLU A 403 2.91 9.57 23.62
C GLU A 403 3.58 10.10 24.89
N LEU A 404 3.05 11.21 25.39
CA LEU A 404 3.43 11.83 26.66
C LEU A 404 2.28 11.69 27.65
N SER A 405 2.60 11.53 28.92
CA SER A 405 1.66 11.67 30.01
C SER A 405 2.03 12.81 30.95
N TYR A 406 1.03 13.38 31.60
CA TYR A 406 1.21 14.46 32.56
C TYR A 406 0.38 14.22 33.82
N SER A 407 1.02 14.24 34.98
CA SER A 407 0.40 14.05 36.30
C SER A 407 1.08 14.94 37.34
N GLN A 408 0.32 15.72 38.11
CA GLN A 408 0.82 16.51 39.26
C GLN A 408 2.12 17.32 39.00
N ASN A 409 2.27 17.88 37.79
CA ASN A 409 3.44 18.60 37.26
C ASN A 409 4.59 17.78 36.65
N ASP A 410 4.51 16.45 36.65
CA ASP A 410 5.47 15.59 35.98
C ASP A 410 5.02 15.28 34.55
N LEU A 411 5.89 15.57 33.59
CA LEU A 411 5.72 15.19 32.18
C LEU A 411 6.63 14.00 31.88
N GLU A 412 6.05 12.90 31.44
CA GLU A 412 6.79 11.66 31.19
C GLU A 412 6.53 11.13 29.79
N VAL A 413 7.52 10.48 29.19
CA VAL A 413 7.37 9.80 27.90
C VAL A 413 6.78 8.42 28.14
N GLU A 414 5.55 8.17 27.70
CA GLU A 414 4.91 6.85 27.78
C GLU A 414 5.42 5.91 26.70
N GLU A 415 5.54 6.45 25.49
CA GLU A 415 5.98 5.73 24.30
C GLU A 415 6.66 6.67 23.32
N ALA A 416 7.77 6.24 22.73
CA ALA A 416 8.43 6.88 21.62
C ALA A 416 8.84 5.81 20.60
N THR A 417 8.00 5.54 19.62
CA THR A 417 8.21 4.49 18.62
C THR A 417 8.87 5.06 17.38
N ILE A 418 10.06 4.56 17.01
CA ILE A 418 10.72 4.90 15.75
C ILE A 418 10.01 4.20 14.60
N LEU A 419 9.81 2.89 14.76
CA LEU A 419 9.23 2.02 13.75
C LEU A 419 8.41 0.92 14.43
N SER A 420 7.19 0.71 13.96
CA SER A 420 6.44 -0.50 14.22
C SER A 420 5.75 -0.96 12.95
N ILE A 421 5.88 -2.25 12.64
CA ILE A 421 5.22 -2.87 11.49
C ILE A 421 4.54 -4.13 12.02
N ALA A 422 3.28 -4.32 11.68
CA ALA A 422 2.60 -5.58 11.96
C ALA A 422 1.81 -6.07 10.75
N SER A 423 1.90 -7.38 10.55
CA SER A 423 1.16 -8.14 9.55
C SER A 423 0.52 -9.33 10.25
N ILE A 424 -0.73 -9.16 10.66
CA ILE A 424 -1.52 -10.20 11.31
C ILE A 424 -2.39 -10.88 10.25
N ALA A 425 -1.72 -11.56 9.31
CA ALA A 425 -2.37 -12.22 8.20
C ALA A 425 -3.14 -13.47 8.63
N GLN A 426 -4.45 -13.48 8.40
CA GLN A 426 -5.28 -14.63 8.75
C GLN A 426 -5.01 -15.80 7.81
N ARG A 427 -4.88 -16.99 8.39
CA ARG A 427 -4.85 -18.26 7.67
C ARG A 427 -6.24 -18.62 7.18
N SER A 428 -6.28 -19.29 6.04
CA SER A 428 -7.50 -19.83 5.45
C SER A 428 -7.17 -21.15 4.76
N GLU A 429 -8.18 -21.86 4.26
CA GLU A 429 -7.95 -23.11 3.52
C GLU A 429 -7.04 -22.91 2.31
N PHE A 430 -7.13 -21.76 1.62
CA PHE A 430 -6.28 -21.45 0.46
C PHE A 430 -4.95 -20.78 0.79
N PHE A 431 -4.84 -20.16 1.97
CA PHE A 431 -3.70 -19.31 2.33
C PHE A 431 -3.04 -19.75 3.65
N ASP A 432 -1.84 -20.32 3.52
CA ASP A 432 -0.98 -20.69 4.64
C ASP A 432 -0.19 -19.49 5.20
N SER A 433 -0.89 -18.38 5.45
CA SER A 433 -0.30 -17.12 5.88
C SER A 433 0.46 -17.24 7.20
N PHE A 434 1.56 -16.49 7.30
CA PHE A 434 2.34 -16.32 8.51
C PHE A 434 2.16 -14.89 9.01
N SER A 435 1.95 -14.73 10.32
CA SER A 435 1.85 -13.42 10.95
C SER A 435 3.19 -13.02 11.54
N TRP A 436 3.54 -11.74 11.45
CA TRP A 436 4.77 -11.21 12.01
C TRP A 436 4.59 -9.77 12.44
N ARG A 437 5.40 -9.34 13.40
CA ARG A 437 5.43 -7.94 13.85
C ARG A 437 6.80 -7.54 14.30
N THR A 438 7.09 -6.26 14.25
CA THR A 438 8.32 -5.70 14.82
C THR A 438 8.04 -4.33 15.42
N LYS A 439 8.81 -3.99 16.44
CA LYS A 439 8.75 -2.68 17.09
C LYS A 439 10.15 -2.29 17.54
N PHE A 440 10.51 -1.05 17.27
CA PHE A 440 11.73 -0.38 17.70
C PHE A 440 11.35 0.98 18.29
N GLY A 441 11.68 1.23 19.55
CA GLY A 441 11.32 2.47 20.22
C GLY A 441 11.57 2.42 21.71
N TRP A 442 10.98 3.34 22.46
CA TRP A 442 11.00 3.35 23.91
C TRP A 442 9.58 3.23 24.46
N ASP A 443 9.40 2.44 25.51
CA ASP A 443 8.13 2.37 26.22
C ASP A 443 8.31 2.06 27.72
N LYS A 444 7.22 2.19 28.48
CA LYS A 444 7.15 1.83 29.91
C LYS A 444 6.65 0.41 30.17
N ASN A 445 6.81 -0.50 29.20
CA ASN A 445 6.39 -1.89 29.32
C ASN A 445 7.54 -2.80 29.80
N SER A 446 8.62 -2.26 30.36
CA SER A 446 9.71 -3.00 30.99
C SER A 446 9.43 -3.41 32.45
N LEU A 447 10.39 -4.12 33.07
CA LEU A 447 10.34 -4.54 34.48
C LEU A 447 10.47 -3.40 35.49
N ASN A 448 11.03 -2.26 35.09
CA ASN A 448 10.99 -1.03 35.87
C ASN A 448 9.93 -0.06 35.29
N GLU A 449 9.57 0.96 36.05
CA GLU A 449 8.57 1.97 35.69
C GLU A 449 9.13 3.08 34.78
N LYS A 450 10.42 3.02 34.43
CA LYS A 450 11.06 3.98 33.51
C LYS A 450 10.79 3.60 32.06
N THR A 451 10.96 4.59 31.20
CA THR A 451 10.88 4.45 29.75
C THR A 451 12.20 3.88 29.22
N ASN A 452 12.16 2.66 28.68
CA ASN A 452 13.35 1.95 28.21
C ASN A 452 13.23 1.63 26.72
N PHE A 453 14.38 1.57 26.05
CA PHE A 453 14.41 1.15 24.65
C PHE A 453 13.98 -0.32 24.55
N LEU A 454 13.18 -0.64 23.55
CA LEU A 454 12.67 -1.95 23.18
C LEU A 454 12.93 -2.18 21.70
N ALA A 455 13.45 -3.36 21.39
CA ALA A 455 13.38 -3.93 20.05
C ALA A 455 12.83 -5.35 20.10
N THR A 456 11.90 -5.66 19.21
CA THR A 456 11.27 -6.99 19.12
C THR A 456 10.99 -7.39 17.68
N LEU A 457 11.08 -8.70 17.42
CA LEU A 457 10.71 -9.32 16.15
C LEU A 457 9.81 -10.52 16.45
N GLY A 458 8.50 -10.30 16.39
CA GLY A 458 7.48 -11.29 16.64
C GLY A 458 7.07 -12.10 15.41
N ALA A 459 6.71 -13.34 15.66
CA ALA A 459 6.33 -14.34 14.66
C ALA A 459 5.15 -15.17 15.17
N GLY A 460 4.20 -15.53 14.31
CA GLY A 460 3.00 -16.20 14.77
C GLY A 460 1.99 -16.52 13.69
N TYR A 461 0.77 -16.76 14.14
CA TYR A 461 -0.34 -17.14 13.28
C TYR A 461 -1.63 -16.46 13.72
N SER A 462 -2.51 -16.25 12.75
CA SER A 462 -3.85 -15.70 12.99
C SER A 462 -4.91 -16.49 12.26
N TRP A 463 -6.11 -16.54 12.84
CA TRP A 463 -7.32 -17.12 12.26
C TRP A 463 -8.49 -16.20 12.53
N GLY A 464 -9.44 -16.12 11.60
CA GLY A 464 -10.60 -15.25 11.78
C GLY A 464 -11.68 -15.46 10.75
N ASN A 465 -12.77 -14.74 10.94
CA ASN A 465 -13.89 -14.62 10.01
C ASN A 465 -14.14 -13.13 9.71
N GLU A 466 -15.26 -12.79 9.09
CA GLU A 466 -15.60 -11.41 8.74
C GLU A 466 -15.81 -10.46 9.94
N ASN A 467 -16.07 -10.99 11.13
CA ASN A 467 -16.42 -10.19 12.31
C ASN A 467 -15.28 -10.06 13.32
N ALA A 468 -14.41 -11.07 13.40
CA ALA A 468 -13.33 -11.11 14.38
C ALA A 468 -12.15 -11.98 13.92
N TYR A 469 -10.98 -11.75 14.49
CA TYR A 469 -9.81 -12.61 14.34
C TYR A 469 -9.06 -12.75 15.65
N VAL A 470 -8.44 -13.92 15.84
CA VAL A 470 -7.51 -14.21 16.92
C VAL A 470 -6.11 -14.36 16.34
N TYR A 471 -5.11 -14.07 17.16
CA TYR A 471 -3.71 -14.30 16.79
C TYR A 471 -2.89 -14.75 17.99
N PHE A 472 -1.85 -15.52 17.70
CA PHE A 472 -0.87 -15.95 18.67
C PHE A 472 0.52 -15.60 18.14
N MET A 473 1.28 -14.86 18.93
CA MET A 473 2.63 -14.41 18.60
C MET A 473 3.64 -14.94 19.61
N PHE A 474 4.83 -15.23 19.09
CA PHE A 474 6.04 -15.44 19.86
C PHE A 474 6.99 -14.28 19.54
N ASP A 475 7.38 -13.53 20.57
CA ASP A 475 8.05 -12.24 20.46
C ASP A 475 9.39 -12.27 21.21
N PRO A 476 10.51 -12.71 20.60
CA PRO A 476 11.81 -12.39 21.15
C PRO A 476 12.00 -10.87 21.22
N PHE A 477 12.55 -10.39 22.32
CA PHE A 477 12.76 -8.97 22.56
C PHE A 477 14.05 -8.72 23.33
N PHE A 478 14.53 -7.49 23.26
CA PHE A 478 15.50 -6.98 24.23
C PHE A 478 15.13 -5.57 24.66
N TYR A 479 15.41 -5.27 25.91
CA TYR A 479 15.34 -3.92 26.47
C TYR A 479 16.74 -3.39 26.75
N VAL A 480 16.93 -2.09 26.54
CA VAL A 480 18.13 -1.37 27.00
C VAL A 480 17.70 -0.39 28.09
N ALA A 481 18.05 -0.72 29.33
CA ALA A 481 17.90 0.12 30.51
C ALA A 481 19.30 0.49 31.03
N GLU A 482 19.56 0.36 32.34
CA GLU A 482 20.91 0.42 32.90
C GLU A 482 21.77 -0.76 32.43
N THR A 483 21.14 -1.91 32.19
CA THR A 483 21.72 -3.08 31.54
C THR A 483 20.84 -3.51 30.37
N THR A 484 21.43 -4.22 29.41
CA THR A 484 20.67 -4.86 28.33
C THR A 484 20.09 -6.16 28.87
N THR A 485 18.77 -6.33 28.76
CA THR A 485 18.05 -7.52 29.22
C THR A 485 17.31 -8.12 28.04
N GLY A 486 17.59 -9.37 27.72
CA GLY A 486 16.89 -10.12 26.69
C GLY A 486 15.70 -10.89 27.27
N GLY A 487 14.77 -11.27 26.41
CA GLY A 487 13.68 -12.13 26.81
C GLY A 487 12.87 -12.68 25.64
N ILE A 488 11.92 -13.54 26.00
CA ILE A 488 10.94 -14.08 25.08
C ILE A 488 9.55 -13.73 25.58
N GLY A 489 8.71 -13.26 24.67
CA GLY A 489 7.30 -12.98 24.89
C GLY A 489 6.43 -14.00 24.18
N SER A 490 5.26 -14.27 24.73
CA SER A 490 4.15 -14.87 23.99
C SER A 490 2.91 -14.03 24.16
N SER A 491 2.21 -13.77 23.05
CA SER A 491 1.02 -12.93 23.03
C SER A 491 -0.15 -13.69 22.43
N ALA A 492 -1.33 -13.54 23.02
CA ALA A 492 -2.59 -13.97 22.45
C ALA A 492 -3.48 -12.73 22.31
N GLY A 493 -3.96 -12.48 21.10
CA GLY A 493 -4.83 -11.35 20.80
C GLY A 493 -6.14 -11.76 20.15
N LEU A 494 -7.14 -10.93 20.37
CA LEU A 494 -8.49 -11.04 19.81
C LEU A 494 -8.94 -9.65 19.37
N VAL A 495 -9.36 -9.54 18.12
CA VAL A 495 -9.83 -8.31 17.51
C VAL A 495 -11.24 -8.53 16.98
N PHE A 496 -12.18 -7.69 17.39
CA PHE A 496 -13.53 -7.62 16.85
C PHE A 496 -13.66 -6.36 15.99
N ASP A 497 -13.96 -6.52 14.71
CA ASP A 497 -13.92 -5.46 13.71
C ASP A 497 -15.00 -5.61 12.61
N GLY A 498 -16.03 -6.42 12.88
CA GLY A 498 -17.16 -6.59 11.94
C GLY A 498 -18.02 -5.36 11.71
N PHE A 499 -17.78 -4.26 12.43
CA PHE A 499 -18.53 -3.01 12.30
C PHE A 499 -17.62 -1.88 11.83
N SER A 500 -18.04 -1.18 10.78
CA SER A 500 -17.27 -0.08 10.18
C SER A 500 -17.07 1.14 11.10
N PHE A 501 -17.88 1.27 12.16
CA PHE A 501 -17.82 2.38 13.12
C PHE A 501 -17.09 2.05 14.42
N MET A 502 -16.77 0.78 14.69
CA MET A 502 -16.11 0.39 15.94
C MET A 502 -15.22 -0.83 15.79
N ASN A 503 -14.16 -0.89 16.60
CA ASN A 503 -13.41 -2.12 16.80
C ASN A 503 -13.02 -2.30 18.27
N THR A 504 -12.80 -3.54 18.66
CA THR A 504 -12.33 -3.93 19.99
C THR A 504 -11.05 -4.73 19.83
N ASN A 505 -9.99 -4.34 20.52
CA ASN A 505 -8.72 -5.07 20.54
C ASN A 505 -8.45 -5.54 21.96
N ILE A 506 -8.11 -6.82 22.09
CA ILE A 506 -7.72 -7.44 23.35
C ILE A 506 -6.39 -8.14 23.10
N GLU A 507 -5.38 -7.86 23.91
CA GLU A 507 -4.09 -8.55 23.86
C GLU A 507 -3.64 -8.90 25.26
N TYR A 508 -3.25 -10.16 25.44
CA TYR A 508 -2.56 -10.63 26.63
C TYR A 508 -1.16 -11.10 26.25
N THR A 509 -0.14 -10.60 26.94
CA THR A 509 1.26 -10.92 26.68
C THR A 509 1.93 -11.40 27.97
N ASN A 510 2.53 -12.58 27.93
CA ASN A 510 3.47 -13.04 28.94
C ASN A 510 4.90 -12.82 28.45
N ARG A 511 5.80 -12.41 29.34
CA ARG A 511 7.23 -12.26 29.05
C ARG A 511 8.08 -12.94 30.11
N TRP A 512 9.12 -13.60 29.63
CA TRP A 512 10.17 -14.24 30.43
C TRP A 512 11.50 -13.61 30.08
N TYR A 513 12.15 -13.03 31.09
CA TYR A 513 13.43 -12.36 30.94
C TYR A 513 14.57 -13.33 31.24
N ASP A 514 15.73 -13.10 30.62
CA ASP A 514 16.97 -13.84 30.90
C ASP A 514 17.40 -13.75 32.39
N SER A 515 17.02 -12.65 33.06
CA SER A 515 17.14 -12.42 34.51
C SER A 515 16.26 -13.33 35.38
N LYS A 516 15.46 -14.23 34.78
CA LYS A 516 14.44 -15.11 35.41
C LYS A 516 13.21 -14.38 35.94
N GLU A 517 13.11 -13.08 35.67
CA GLU A 517 11.96 -12.25 36.00
C GLU A 517 10.82 -12.47 34.99
N LYS A 518 9.61 -12.14 35.41
CA LYS A 518 8.39 -12.37 34.61
C LYS A 518 7.54 -11.11 34.56
N GLN A 519 6.83 -10.95 33.47
CA GLN A 519 5.85 -9.89 33.31
C GLN A 519 4.62 -10.42 32.59
N ALA A 520 3.44 -9.99 33.02
CA ALA A 520 2.20 -10.16 32.30
C ALA A 520 1.63 -8.79 31.94
N LEU A 521 1.22 -8.62 30.69
CA LEU A 521 0.59 -7.42 30.18
C LEU A 521 -0.79 -7.79 29.66
N PHE A 522 -1.78 -6.97 29.97
CA PHE A 522 -3.12 -7.09 29.39
C PHE A 522 -3.53 -5.72 28.87
N LYS A 523 -3.97 -5.68 27.61
CA LYS A 523 -4.42 -4.48 26.92
C LYS A 523 -5.82 -4.74 26.38
N LEU A 524 -6.72 -3.80 26.63
CA LEU A 524 -8.05 -3.77 26.06
C LEU A 524 -8.27 -2.36 25.48
N SER A 525 -8.64 -2.25 24.22
CA SER A 525 -9.12 -1.01 23.64
C SER A 525 -10.46 -1.21 22.93
N GLN A 526 -11.36 -0.25 23.14
CA GLN A 526 -12.62 -0.11 22.43
C GLN A 526 -12.57 1.23 21.70
N ASN A 527 -12.70 1.18 20.38
CA ASN A 527 -12.56 2.35 19.54
C ASN A 527 -13.86 2.65 18.79
N PHE A 528 -14.19 3.92 18.67
CA PHE A 528 -15.37 4.41 17.96
C PHE A 528 -14.96 5.47 16.95
N ARG A 529 -15.18 5.19 15.66
CA ARG A 529 -15.06 6.16 14.57
C ARG A 529 -16.26 7.11 14.64
N THR A 530 -16.03 8.37 14.97
CA THR A 530 -17.09 9.40 15.11
C THR A 530 -17.27 10.22 13.83
N SER A 531 -16.22 10.35 13.03
CA SER A 531 -16.25 10.88 11.66
C SER A 531 -15.13 10.22 10.84
N GLN A 532 -14.88 10.67 9.61
CA GLN A 532 -13.76 10.18 8.82
C GLN A 532 -12.41 10.33 9.54
N ASN A 533 -12.20 11.46 10.22
CA ASN A 533 -10.92 11.84 10.80
C ASN A 533 -10.91 11.86 12.33
N THR A 534 -12.04 11.61 12.98
CA THR A 534 -12.13 11.63 14.46
C THR A 534 -12.46 10.26 15.02
N GLN A 535 -11.80 9.91 16.11
CA GLN A 535 -12.02 8.65 16.83
C GLN A 535 -12.00 8.91 18.35
N ILE A 536 -12.89 8.23 19.07
CA ILE A 536 -12.83 8.12 20.53
C ILE A 536 -12.34 6.71 20.88
N LYS A 537 -11.30 6.63 21.71
CA LYS A 537 -10.66 5.39 22.14
C LYS A 537 -10.75 5.26 23.66
N LEU A 538 -11.36 4.18 24.13
CA LEU A 538 -11.37 3.78 25.53
C LEU A 538 -10.33 2.67 25.69
N LYS A 539 -9.38 2.84 26.60
CA LYS A 539 -8.27 1.90 26.78
C LYS A 539 -8.08 1.51 28.23
N TYR A 540 -7.77 0.24 28.46
CA TYR A 540 -7.36 -0.30 29.73
C TYR A 540 -6.06 -1.08 29.54
N ASP A 541 -5.03 -0.68 30.29
CA ASP A 541 -3.73 -1.33 30.32
C ASP A 541 -3.47 -1.83 31.75
N TYR A 542 -3.23 -3.14 31.89
CA TYR A 542 -2.76 -3.77 33.12
C TYR A 542 -1.36 -4.32 32.92
N LYS A 543 -0.47 -4.04 33.86
CA LYS A 543 0.90 -4.54 33.86
C LYS A 543 1.19 -5.18 35.20
N GLU A 544 1.59 -6.44 35.18
CA GLU A 544 2.08 -7.16 36.35
C GLU A 544 3.58 -7.45 36.15
N ARG A 545 4.40 -7.00 37.09
CA ARG A 545 5.86 -7.16 37.06
C ARG A 545 6.28 -8.00 38.26
N VAL A 546 7.05 -9.05 38.01
CA VAL A 546 7.67 -9.88 39.05
C VAL A 546 9.17 -9.76 38.89
N ALA A 547 9.76 -8.80 39.60
CA ALA A 547 11.18 -8.47 39.59
C ALA A 547 11.77 -8.62 40.99
N LEU A 548 12.98 -9.17 41.11
CA LEU A 548 13.66 -9.35 42.42
C LEU A 548 12.82 -9.99 43.56
N LYS A 549 11.84 -10.84 43.22
CA LYS A 549 10.84 -11.46 44.14
C LYS A 549 9.77 -10.51 44.71
N GLU A 550 9.71 -9.27 44.23
CA GLU A 550 8.62 -8.35 44.50
C GLU A 550 7.63 -8.37 43.33
N LYS A 551 6.34 -8.28 43.66
CA LYS A 551 5.26 -8.19 42.69
C LYS A 551 4.74 -6.76 42.73
N SER A 552 4.78 -6.07 41.59
CA SER A 552 4.12 -4.79 41.41
C SER A 552 3.11 -4.86 40.27
N ASP A 553 2.02 -4.13 40.41
CA ASP A 553 0.99 -4.02 39.40
C ASP A 553 0.66 -2.55 39.08
N GLU A 554 0.27 -2.31 37.84
CA GLU A 554 -0.11 -1.00 37.33
C GLU A 554 -1.39 -1.13 36.53
N ASN A 555 -2.40 -0.34 36.89
CA ASN A 555 -3.70 -0.28 36.23
C ASN A 555 -3.85 1.11 35.64
N THR A 556 -3.99 1.21 34.31
CA THR A 556 -4.21 2.48 33.62
C THR A 556 -5.48 2.43 32.79
N TYR A 557 -6.41 3.35 33.05
CA TYR A 557 -7.59 3.61 32.23
C TYR A 557 -7.38 4.89 31.45
N LYS A 558 -7.66 4.90 30.14
CA LYS A 558 -7.52 6.09 29.28
C LYS A 558 -8.80 6.31 28.47
N VAL A 559 -9.18 7.57 28.33
CA VAL A 559 -10.12 8.06 27.32
C VAL A 559 -9.33 8.99 26.41
N LEU A 560 -9.19 8.61 25.14
CA LEU A 560 -8.39 9.30 24.14
C LEU A 560 -9.30 9.81 23.02
N PHE A 561 -9.05 11.05 22.58
CA PHE A 561 -9.66 11.71 21.43
C PHE A 561 -8.59 11.85 20.36
N ASN A 562 -8.77 11.14 19.26
CA ASN A 562 -7.83 11.12 18.15
C ASN A 562 -8.41 11.94 17.00
N TYR A 563 -7.59 12.85 16.46
CA TYR A 563 -7.86 13.63 15.26
C TYR A 563 -6.80 13.33 14.21
N HIS A 564 -7.25 13.00 13.00
CA HIS A 564 -6.41 12.67 11.87
C HIS A 564 -6.43 13.78 10.82
N PHE A 565 -5.29 14.18 10.26
CA PHE A 565 -5.21 15.22 9.23
C PHE A 565 -4.15 14.96 8.16
#